data_AF-A0A2G1XPB2-F1
#
_entry.id   AF-A0A2G1XPB2-F1
#
_cell.length_a   1.000
_cell.length_b   1.000
_cell.length_c   1.000
_cell.angle_alpha   90.00
_cell.angle_beta   90.00
_cell.angle_gamma   90.00
#
_symmetry.space_group_name_H-M   'P 1'
#
loop_
_entity.id
_entity.type
_entity.pdbx_description
1 polymer ?
#
loop_
_entity_poly.entity_id
_entity_poly.type
_entity_poly.pdbx_seq_one_letter_code
_entity_poly.pdbx_strand_id
1 'polypeptide(L)'
;MIRQNTSNPGDGAVTRPHALLLQGVFEAAGVATEIVPTPKQDNVHFLARVPAARPGGKKPLLLLGHSDVVPATGDTWTVEPFAGLVKDGMLYGGAPST
;
A
#
# COMPACT_ATOMS: atom_id res chain seq x y z
N MET A 1 -7.15 1.52 -1.60
CA MET A 1 -5.84 0.99 -2.03
C MET A 1 -5.67 1.01 -3.54
N ILE A 2 -6.53 0.35 -4.35
CA ILE A 2 -6.40 0.27 -5.83
C ILE A 2 -6.31 1.63 -6.54
N ARG A 3 -6.96 2.68 -6.02
CA ARG A 3 -6.90 4.02 -6.62
C ARG A 3 -5.61 4.80 -6.38
N GLN A 4 -4.67 4.23 -5.63
CA GLN A 4 -3.39 4.87 -5.37
C GLN A 4 -2.38 4.36 -6.41
N ASN A 5 -1.88 5.25 -7.25
CA ASN A 5 -0.83 4.90 -8.21
C ASN A 5 0.52 4.86 -7.49
N THR A 6 0.91 3.67 -7.05
CA THR A 6 2.20 3.36 -6.41
C THR A 6 3.14 2.61 -7.37
N SER A 7 3.07 2.92 -8.67
CA SER A 7 3.87 2.24 -9.69
C SER A 7 5.38 2.38 -9.42
N ASN A 8 6.11 1.27 -9.46
CA ASN A 8 7.55 1.19 -9.27
C ASN A 8 8.25 0.74 -10.57
N PRO A 9 8.96 1.62 -11.29
CA PRO A 9 9.69 1.26 -12.51
C PRO A 9 11.04 0.57 -12.25
N GLY A 10 11.36 0.21 -11.00
CA GLY A 10 12.58 -0.51 -10.61
C GLY A 10 13.51 0.25 -9.66
N ASP A 11 13.25 1.54 -9.44
CA ASP A 11 14.05 2.42 -8.59
C ASP A 11 13.24 3.01 -7.41
N GLY A 12 12.08 2.43 -7.08
CA GLY A 12 11.17 2.85 -6.03
C GLY A 12 9.94 3.62 -6.56
N ALA A 13 8.92 3.76 -5.73
CA ALA A 13 7.64 4.37 -6.10
C ALA A 13 7.31 5.63 -5.29
N VAL A 14 6.30 6.39 -5.74
CA VAL A 14 5.67 7.45 -4.95
C VAL A 14 4.63 6.81 -4.03
N THR A 15 5.04 6.45 -2.81
CA THR A 15 4.21 5.68 -1.85
C THR A 15 3.68 6.52 -0.69
N ARG A 16 4.21 7.73 -0.47
CA ARG A 16 3.80 8.60 0.64
C ARG A 16 2.28 8.89 0.69
N PRO A 17 1.58 9.22 -0.41
CA PRO A 17 0.12 9.41 -0.36
C PRO A 17 -0.63 8.14 0.09
N HIS A 18 -0.16 6.97 -0.34
CA HIS A 18 -0.72 5.69 0.08
C HIS A 18 -0.46 5.41 1.57
N ALA A 19 0.74 5.71 2.06
CA ALA A 19 1.10 5.58 3.46
C ALA A 19 0.25 6.50 4.36
N LEU A 20 -0.05 7.74 3.92
CA LEU A 20 -0.94 8.66 4.64
C LEU A 20 -2.40 8.16 4.66
N LEU A 21 -2.86 7.53 3.57
CA LEU A 21 -4.16 6.87 3.56
C LEU A 21 -4.22 5.72 4.57
N LEU A 22 -3.17 4.87 4.62
CA LEU A 22 -3.08 3.78 5.59
C LEU A 22 -3.00 4.32 7.02
N GLN A 23 -2.20 5.36 7.27
CA GLN A 23 -2.12 6.02 8.56
C GLN A 23 -3.51 6.41 9.08
N GLY A 24 -4.33 7.08 8.26
CA GLY A 24 -5.69 7.44 8.67
C GLY A 24 -6.58 6.24 9.01
N VAL A 25 -6.43 5.11 8.30
CA VAL A 25 -7.17 3.87 8.59
C VAL A 25 -6.75 3.26 9.93
N PHE A 26 -5.44 3.17 10.19
CA PHE A 26 -4.92 2.57 11.43
C PHE A 26 -5.13 3.48 12.65
N GLU A 27 -4.99 4.79 12.50
CA GLU A 27 -5.27 5.77 13.55
C GLU A 27 -6.75 5.76 13.94
N ALA A 28 -7.67 5.65 12.97
CA ALA A 28 -9.10 5.47 13.25
C ALA A 28 -9.41 4.18 14.03
N ALA A 29 -8.54 3.17 13.94
CA ALA A 29 -8.62 1.94 14.72
C ALA A 29 -7.84 2.00 16.06
N GLY A 30 -7.26 3.15 16.41
CA GLY A 30 -6.48 3.32 17.64
C GLY A 30 -5.10 2.65 17.60
N VAL A 31 -4.56 2.40 16.40
CA VAL A 31 -3.24 1.77 16.22
C VAL A 31 -2.21 2.83 15.88
N ALA A 32 -1.10 2.84 16.62
CA ALA A 32 0.01 3.75 16.36
C ALA A 32 0.76 3.37 15.08
N THR A 33 1.12 4.38 14.29
CA THR A 33 1.82 4.22 13.01
C THR A 33 3.05 5.10 12.90
N GLU A 34 3.99 4.72 12.04
CA GLU A 34 5.18 5.48 11.69
C GLU A 34 5.39 5.43 10.17
N ILE A 35 5.75 6.58 9.58
CA ILE A 35 6.14 6.70 8.17
C ILE A 35 7.62 7.04 8.14
N VAL A 36 8.44 6.12 7.63
CA VAL A 36 9.90 6.27 7.60
C VAL A 36 10.34 6.60 6.18
N PRO A 37 11.02 7.74 5.96
CA PRO A 37 11.50 8.12 4.64
C PRO A 37 12.66 7.22 4.17
N THR A 38 12.76 7.02 2.86
CA THR A 38 13.96 6.46 2.21
C THR A 38 14.77 7.58 1.55
N PRO A 39 15.98 7.31 1.02
CA PRO A 39 16.73 8.30 0.24
C PRO A 39 16.00 8.82 -1.01
N LYS A 40 15.04 8.05 -1.55
CA LYS A 40 14.22 8.50 -2.68
C LYS A 40 13.00 9.26 -2.15
N GLN A 41 12.80 10.46 -2.70
CA GLN A 41 11.67 11.31 -2.34
C GLN A 41 10.33 10.56 -2.52
N ASP A 42 9.46 10.69 -1.52
CA ASP A 42 8.11 10.11 -1.46
C ASP A 42 8.04 8.57 -1.52
N ASN A 43 9.18 7.88 -1.55
CA ASN A 43 9.26 6.45 -1.31
C ASN A 43 9.49 6.22 0.18
N VAL A 44 8.53 5.58 0.85
CA VAL A 44 8.50 5.47 2.32
C VAL A 44 8.18 4.04 2.77
N HIS A 45 8.65 3.69 3.97
CA HIS A 45 8.16 2.54 4.70
C HIS A 45 7.01 2.96 5.62
N PHE A 46 6.00 2.10 5.75
CA PHE A 46 4.88 2.27 6.68
C PHE A 46 4.94 1.19 7.74
N LEU A 47 4.91 1.58 9.01
CA LEU A 47 4.87 0.67 10.14
C LEU A 47 3.60 0.93 10.94
N ALA A 48 2.91 -0.13 11.35
CA ALA A 48 1.82 -0.08 12.32
C ALA A 48 2.12 -1.06 13.45
N ARG A 49 1.93 -0.66 14.70
CA ARG A 49 2.21 -1.50 15.87
C ARG A 49 0.98 -1.63 16.75
N VAL A 50 0.48 -2.85 16.84
CA VAL A 50 -0.52 -3.23 17.85
C VAL A 50 0.22 -3.78 19.07
N PRO A 51 0.12 -3.15 20.26
CA PRO A 51 0.77 -3.66 21.45
C PRO A 51 0.13 -4.98 21.90
N ALA A 52 0.92 -5.81 22.60
CA ALA A 52 0.36 -6.99 23.25
C ALA A 52 -0.68 -6.56 24.30
N ALA A 53 -1.78 -7.33 24.41
CA ALA A 53 -2.84 -7.03 25.37
C ALA A 53 -2.37 -7.06 26.84
N ARG A 54 -1.25 -7.74 27.14
CA ARG A 54 -0.63 -7.81 28.46
C ARG A 54 0.91 -7.83 28.34
N PRO A 55 1.64 -7.17 29.27
CA PRO A 55 3.10 -7.32 29.38
C PRO A 55 3.50 -8.80 29.55
N GLY A 56 4.58 -9.23 28.91
CA GLY A 56 5.03 -10.63 28.95
C GLY A 56 4.14 -11.62 28.18
N GLY A 57 3.33 -11.12 27.25
CA GLY A 57 2.43 -11.93 26.42
C GLY A 57 3.14 -12.83 25.39
N LYS A 58 2.39 -13.24 24.36
CA LYS A 58 2.90 -14.08 23.27
C LYS A 58 4.04 -13.40 22.52
N LYS A 59 4.88 -14.21 21.86
CA LYS A 59 5.92 -13.71 20.95
C LYS A 59 5.31 -12.78 19.88
N PRO A 60 6.01 -11.71 19.49
CA PRO A 60 5.54 -10.80 18.45
C PRO A 60 5.44 -11.51 17.09
N LEU A 61 4.50 -11.05 16.26
CA LEU A 61 4.38 -11.43 14.86
C LEU A 61 4.65 -10.20 13.99
N LEU A 62 5.38 -10.39 12.89
CA LEU A 62 5.60 -9.36 11.87
C LEU A 62 4.82 -9.75 10.62
N LEU A 63 3.93 -8.85 10.18
CA LEU A 63 3.33 -8.90 8.85
C LEU A 63 4.13 -7.96 7.97
N LEU A 64 4.83 -8.53 6.99
CA LEU A 64 5.63 -7.79 6.02
C LEU A 64 4.99 -7.92 4.63
N GLY A 65 4.83 -6.79 3.96
CA GLY A 65 4.32 -6.73 2.60
C GLY A 65 4.77 -5.43 1.94
N HIS A 66 4.42 -5.28 0.67
CA HIS A 66 4.71 -4.08 -0.11
C HIS A 66 3.41 -3.55 -0.75
N SER A 67 3.38 -2.25 -1.05
CA SER A 67 2.19 -1.58 -1.60
C SER A 67 2.41 -1.02 -3.00
N ASP A 68 3.65 -1.03 -3.48
CA ASP A 68 4.00 -0.68 -4.84
C ASP A 68 3.64 -1.80 -5.81
N VAL A 69 3.34 -1.42 -7.04
CA VAL A 69 2.96 -2.33 -8.11
C VAL A 69 3.83 -2.07 -9.33
N VAL A 70 3.88 -3.00 -10.28
CA VAL A 70 4.57 -2.75 -11.55
C VAL A 70 3.83 -1.64 -12.34
N PRO A 71 4.50 -0.91 -13.24
CA PRO A 71 3.82 0.11 -14.04
C PRO A 71 2.70 -0.50 -14.90
N ALA A 72 1.50 0.08 -14.84
CA ALA A 72 0.41 -0.28 -15.71
C ALA A 72 0.53 0.48 -17.04
N THR A 73 1.12 -0.14 -18.06
CA THR A 73 1.30 0.45 -19.40
C THR A 73 0.00 0.37 -20.21
N GLY A 74 -0.42 1.51 -20.78
CA GLY A 74 -1.77 1.74 -21.31
C GLY A 74 -2.23 0.79 -22.42
N ASP A 75 -1.31 0.19 -23.18
CA ASP A 75 -1.67 -0.63 -24.33
C ASP A 75 -2.23 -2.02 -23.95
N THR A 76 -2.08 -2.42 -22.69
CA THR A 76 -2.57 -3.72 -22.18
C THR A 76 -3.91 -3.64 -21.45
N TRP A 77 -4.42 -2.42 -21.21
CA TRP A 77 -5.61 -2.21 -20.38
C TRP A 77 -6.82 -1.77 -21.20
N THR A 78 -7.96 -2.40 -20.92
CA THR A 78 -9.26 -2.02 -21.52
C THR A 78 -10.00 -0.96 -20.69
N VAL A 79 -9.46 -0.61 -19.51
CA VAL A 79 -10.01 0.35 -18.55
C VAL A 79 -8.88 1.06 -17.82
N GLU A 80 -9.14 2.25 -17.29
CA GLU A 80 -8.15 2.99 -16.49
C GLU A 80 -7.63 2.15 -15.29
N PRO A 81 -6.32 1.80 -15.23
CA PRO A 81 -5.80 0.79 -14.29
C PRO A 81 -5.98 1.13 -12.81
N PHE A 82 -6.03 2.41 -12.47
CA PHE A 82 -6.19 2.88 -11.10
C PHE A 82 -7.62 3.41 -10.81
N ALA A 83 -8.60 3.15 -11.67
CA ALA A 83 -9.99 3.56 -11.42
C ALA A 83 -10.68 2.70 -10.35
N GLY A 84 -10.30 1.42 -10.23
CA GLY A 84 -11.00 0.44 -9.39
C GLY A 84 -12.43 0.21 -9.89
N LEU A 85 -12.57 -0.07 -11.19
CA LEU A 85 -13.86 -0.23 -11.85
C LEU A 85 -14.43 -1.62 -11.56
N VAL A 86 -15.71 -1.70 -11.17
CA VAL A 86 -16.43 -2.97 -11.10
C VAL A 86 -17.22 -3.15 -12.39
N LYS A 87 -16.99 -4.24 -13.11
CA LYS A 87 -17.66 -4.57 -14.38
C LYS A 87 -17.86 -6.09 -14.45
N ASP A 88 -19.05 -6.53 -14.87
CA ASP A 88 -19.38 -7.94 -15.06
C ASP A 88 -19.06 -8.84 -13.83
N GLY A 89 -19.24 -8.29 -12.62
CA GLY A 89 -18.95 -8.98 -11.35
C GLY A 89 -17.48 -9.01 -10.93
N MET A 90 -16.58 -8.42 -11.73
CA MET A 90 -15.13 -8.39 -11.47
C MET A 90 -14.67 -6.97 -11.12
N LEU A 91 -13.69 -6.87 -10.22
CA LEU A 91 -13.00 -5.61 -9.90
C LEU A 91 -11.74 -5.49 -10.77
N TYR A 92 -11.73 -4.48 -11.64
CA TYR A 92 -10.61 -4.14 -12.50
C TYR A 92 -9.78 -3.04 -11.87
N GLY A 93 -8.49 -3.32 -11.71
CA GLY A 93 -7.48 -2.33 -11.40
C GLY A 93 -6.20 -2.93 -10.84
N GLY A 94 -5.18 -2.10 -10.72
CA GLY A 94 -3.82 -2.53 -10.38
C GLY A 94 -2.95 -2.65 -11.62
N ALA A 95 -1.83 -3.34 -11.49
CA ALA A 95 -0.91 -3.62 -12.59
C ALA A 95 -1.12 -5.05 -13.08
N PRO A 96 -0.89 -5.35 -14.38
CA PRO A 96 -1.00 -6.72 -14.86
C PRO A 96 0.04 -7.57 -14.14
N SER A 97 -0.38 -8.67 -13.51
CA SER A 97 0.57 -9.73 -13.17
C SER A 97 0.93 -10.42 -14.48
N THR A 98 2.11 -10.15 -15.02
CA THR A 98 2.72 -11.03 -16.02
C THR A 98 3.04 -12.38 -15.40
#